data_AF-A0A946PJZ1-F1
#
_entry.id   AF-A0A946PJZ1-F1
#
_cell.length_a   1.000
_cell.length_b   1.000
_cell.length_c   1.000
_cell.angle_alpha   90.00
_cell.angle_beta   90.00
_cell.angle_gamma   90.00
#
_symmetry.space_group_name_H-M   'P 1'
#
loop_
_entity.id
_entity.type
_entity.pdbx_description
1 polymer ?
#
loop_
_entity_poly.entity_id
_entity_poly.type
_entity_poly.pdbx_seq_one_letter_code
_entity_poly.pdbx_strand_id
1 'polypeptide(L)'
;TYVTDDYFGLLDDDEGLFINDLVDIGIGRFPVATLKEANILVDKVERYYEKPSFGSWRNDVAFIADDGDANDGNTHMWQADSLANHLADNYDEINIQKIYLDNYYQESTPGGPRSSATQSAINNKVDKGALLINYTGHGGPLGLTQERILEVDQINKWSNIDNLPLFMTATCKFSYFDNPEEKSAGEYVLLNENGGAIALLSTTRLVFVGPNYNLNTKFIQNIFKKQDGEFPRLGDLFKTTKVLSGTSANNRNFTLLGDPALRLAYPKYDVRTTIISDTLKALSEVTIEGEIEEDGFFISDFTGTIYPTVYDKELIKTTLGQESCTPMPYRDQNNILYKGAATVKDGKFSFSFIVPKDIAYNYGAGKISYYAVSDEENPVDASGSEKGFVIGGSADNVVYDYDEAELSLFINTRTFKDGGITDENPILIADVFDESGINTVGNGIGHDIIAVLDGNTSNPYVLNDFYEAAKDDFTKGIINFPFYNLEKGEHTLTLKVWDVFNNSSEATISFVVSDENEFTIADYITYPNPFSTSTDIYFQHNKPNQNLGVVLEIYSITGVLVKRFEETYNDDGYRVGPINWNGKDEYGGNLSAGMYIAKLNIYAEDGAFTSNSIRIILLPQ
;
A
#
# COMPACT_ATOMS: atom_id res chain seq x y z
N THR A 1 30.76 -14.97 -18.75
CA THR A 1 31.31 -14.94 -17.39
C THR A 1 30.15 -14.96 -16.42
N TYR A 2 30.29 -15.59 -15.26
CA TYR A 2 29.26 -15.60 -14.21
C TYR A 2 29.60 -14.54 -13.17
N VAL A 3 28.57 -14.02 -12.51
CA VAL A 3 28.71 -13.24 -11.29
C VAL A 3 27.88 -13.92 -10.25
N THR A 4 28.57 -14.51 -9.30
CA THR A 4 28.00 -15.40 -8.30
C THR A 4 28.84 -15.27 -7.06
N ASP A 5 28.21 -15.28 -5.89
CA ASP A 5 28.91 -15.36 -4.62
C ASP A 5 29.05 -16.80 -4.13
N ASP A 6 28.49 -17.78 -4.86
CA ASP A 6 28.45 -19.19 -4.46
C ASP A 6 29.83 -19.72 -4.04
N TYR A 7 30.91 -19.31 -4.71
CA TYR A 7 32.27 -19.77 -4.42
C TYR A 7 32.78 -19.39 -3.02
N PHE A 8 32.17 -18.42 -2.32
CA PHE A 8 32.50 -18.15 -0.92
C PHE A 8 31.91 -19.18 0.04
N GLY A 9 30.90 -19.94 -0.39
CA GLY A 9 30.22 -20.95 0.41
C GLY A 9 30.34 -22.37 -0.13
N LEU A 10 31.28 -22.61 -1.05
CA LEU A 10 31.74 -23.96 -1.41
C LEU A 10 32.88 -24.32 -0.48
N LEU A 11 32.63 -25.17 0.52
CA LEU A 11 33.53 -25.38 1.65
C LEU A 11 34.14 -26.79 1.69
N ASP A 12 33.65 -27.71 0.86
CA ASP A 12 34.19 -29.06 0.78
C ASP A 12 35.57 -29.10 0.07
N ASP A 13 36.44 -30.04 0.46
CA ASP A 13 37.84 -30.14 0.00
C ASP A 13 37.98 -30.29 -1.54
N ASP A 14 36.95 -30.84 -2.20
CA ASP A 14 36.94 -31.14 -3.64
C ASP A 14 36.10 -30.14 -4.47
N GLU A 15 35.67 -29.01 -3.90
CA GLU A 15 34.87 -27.98 -4.57
C GLU A 15 35.69 -26.78 -5.11
N GLY A 16 35.03 -25.92 -5.89
CA GLY A 16 35.57 -24.69 -6.48
C GLY A 16 35.71 -24.73 -8.00
N LEU A 17 35.39 -25.86 -8.64
CA LEU A 17 35.35 -26.01 -10.11
C LEU A 17 33.95 -25.90 -10.69
N PHE A 18 32.94 -25.81 -9.83
CA PHE A 18 31.54 -25.77 -10.18
C PHE A 18 31.12 -26.92 -11.11
N ILE A 19 31.53 -28.15 -10.79
CA ILE A 19 31.13 -29.32 -11.57
C ILE A 19 29.83 -29.89 -11.00
N ASN A 20 29.81 -30.19 -9.71
CA ASN A 20 28.64 -30.63 -8.95
C ASN A 20 28.60 -30.02 -7.54
N ASP A 21 29.27 -28.89 -7.39
CA ASP A 21 29.51 -28.21 -6.13
C ASP A 21 28.22 -27.56 -5.63
N LEU A 22 27.93 -27.72 -4.35
CA LEU A 22 26.72 -27.25 -3.69
C LEU A 22 27.09 -26.26 -2.60
N VAL A 23 26.28 -25.22 -2.43
CA VAL A 23 26.57 -24.21 -1.42
C VAL A 23 26.28 -24.78 -0.02
N ASP A 24 27.28 -24.74 0.86
CA ASP A 24 27.23 -25.25 2.24
C ASP A 24 26.70 -24.23 3.26
N ILE A 25 26.82 -22.94 2.95
CA ILE A 25 26.43 -21.83 3.83
C ILE A 25 25.64 -20.77 3.07
N GLY A 26 24.65 -20.17 3.73
CA GLY A 26 23.91 -19.05 3.16
C GLY A 26 24.79 -17.83 2.96
N ILE A 27 24.74 -17.23 1.77
CA ILE A 27 25.52 -16.05 1.41
C ILE A 27 24.54 -14.96 0.98
N GLY A 28 24.73 -13.75 1.51
CA GLY A 28 23.99 -12.56 1.11
C GLY A 28 24.95 -11.41 0.87
N ARG A 29 24.57 -10.47 -0.01
CA ARG A 29 25.38 -9.31 -0.41
C ARG A 29 24.59 -8.03 -0.27
N PHE A 30 25.23 -7.01 0.30
CA PHE A 30 24.86 -5.61 0.08
C PHE A 30 25.74 -5.03 -1.04
N PRO A 31 25.20 -4.80 -2.26
CA PRO A 31 25.96 -4.28 -3.39
C PRO A 31 26.08 -2.75 -3.30
N VAL A 32 26.89 -2.27 -2.35
CA VAL A 32 27.03 -0.84 -2.04
C VAL A 32 28.42 -0.31 -2.39
N ALA A 33 28.49 0.93 -2.87
CA ALA A 33 29.72 1.62 -3.23
C ALA A 33 30.07 2.76 -2.24
N THR A 34 29.11 3.21 -1.43
CA THR A 34 29.28 4.35 -0.51
C THR A 34 28.80 4.02 0.90
N LEU A 35 29.28 4.79 1.89
CA LEU A 35 28.79 4.69 3.27
C LEU A 35 27.29 5.04 3.38
N LYS A 36 26.79 5.99 2.57
CA LYS A 36 25.36 6.34 2.56
C LYS A 36 24.52 5.11 2.18
N GLU A 37 24.89 4.43 1.10
CA GLU A 37 24.18 3.22 0.65
C GLU A 37 24.27 2.08 1.67
N ALA A 38 25.42 1.91 2.32
CA ALA A 38 25.55 0.93 3.40
C ALA A 38 24.61 1.22 4.57
N ASN A 39 24.51 2.49 4.99
CA ASN A 39 23.60 2.90 6.06
C ASN A 39 22.14 2.67 5.67
N ILE A 40 21.73 3.02 4.44
CA ILE A 40 20.35 2.77 3.95
C ILE A 40 19.94 1.31 4.18
N LEU A 41 20.81 0.36 3.86
CA LEU A 41 20.47 -1.06 4.00
C LEU A 41 20.47 -1.55 5.45
N VAL A 42 21.35 -1.02 6.30
CA VAL A 42 21.35 -1.32 7.73
C VAL A 42 20.10 -0.74 8.41
N ASP A 43 19.80 0.53 8.14
CA ASP A 43 18.65 1.24 8.69
C ASP A 43 17.34 0.54 8.30
N LYS A 44 17.23 0.02 7.06
CA LYS A 44 16.10 -0.82 6.63
C LYS A 44 15.96 -2.10 7.44
N VAL A 45 17.08 -2.80 7.71
CA VAL A 45 17.06 -4.03 8.52
C VAL A 45 16.62 -3.76 9.94
N GLU A 46 17.06 -2.65 10.54
CA GLU A 46 16.60 -2.24 11.87
C GLU A 46 15.11 -1.88 11.85
N ARG A 47 14.72 -1.00 10.90
CA ARG A 47 13.34 -0.54 10.72
C ARG A 47 12.34 -1.68 10.54
N TYR A 48 12.71 -2.73 9.80
CA TYR A 48 11.87 -3.90 9.51
C TYR A 48 11.30 -4.60 10.77
N TYR A 49 11.96 -4.46 11.92
CA TYR A 49 11.51 -5.03 13.19
C TYR A 49 10.89 -3.99 14.15
N GLU A 50 10.83 -2.72 13.78
CA GLU A 50 10.26 -1.66 14.60
C GLU A 50 8.73 -1.67 14.55
N LYS A 51 8.12 -1.06 15.56
CA LYS A 51 6.67 -0.98 15.75
C LYS A 51 5.88 -0.53 14.49
N PRO A 52 6.32 0.48 13.71
CA PRO A 52 5.57 0.89 12.53
C PRO A 52 5.52 -0.15 11.41
N SER A 53 6.45 -1.11 11.40
CA SER A 53 6.49 -2.18 10.39
C SER A 53 5.59 -3.38 10.72
N PHE A 54 4.77 -3.28 11.77
CA PHE A 54 3.73 -4.26 12.07
C PHE A 54 2.45 -3.91 11.29
N GLY A 55 2.00 -4.83 10.46
CA GLY A 55 0.77 -4.67 9.69
C GLY A 55 0.34 -5.95 8.99
N SER A 56 -0.91 -5.97 8.53
CA SER A 56 -1.52 -7.14 7.87
C SER A 56 -0.78 -7.57 6.61
N TRP A 57 0.04 -6.68 6.03
CA TRP A 57 0.92 -6.97 4.89
C TRP A 57 1.85 -8.18 5.11
N ARG A 58 2.12 -8.53 6.37
CA ARG A 58 2.90 -9.73 6.73
C ARG A 58 2.22 -11.05 6.34
N ASN A 59 0.90 -11.04 6.14
CA ASN A 59 0.14 -12.18 5.62
C ASN A 59 0.04 -12.18 4.08
N ASP A 60 0.50 -11.13 3.42
CA ASP A 60 0.27 -10.92 1.99
C ASP A 60 1.43 -11.42 1.12
N VAL A 61 1.09 -12.05 -0.01
CA VAL A 61 2.03 -12.46 -1.05
C VAL A 61 1.48 -12.08 -2.42
N ALA A 62 2.32 -11.52 -3.28
CA ALA A 62 1.97 -11.16 -4.65
C ALA A 62 2.76 -12.00 -5.67
N PHE A 63 2.05 -12.56 -6.65
CA PHE A 63 2.65 -13.20 -7.82
C PHE A 63 2.40 -12.34 -9.06
N ILE A 64 3.48 -11.83 -9.63
CA ILE A 64 3.48 -11.00 -10.84
C ILE A 64 4.00 -11.84 -12.00
N ALA A 65 3.29 -11.81 -13.13
CA ALA A 65 3.70 -12.56 -14.32
C ALA A 65 3.60 -11.73 -15.59
N ASP A 66 4.59 -11.95 -16.46
CA ASP A 66 4.59 -11.50 -17.85
C ASP A 66 3.49 -12.24 -18.64
N ASP A 67 2.89 -11.56 -19.63
CA ASP A 67 1.75 -12.06 -20.40
C ASP A 67 2.15 -13.13 -21.42
N GLY A 68 3.40 -13.11 -21.88
CA GLY A 68 3.96 -14.06 -22.84
C GLY A 68 3.79 -13.60 -24.29
N ASP A 69 4.48 -14.28 -25.21
CA ASP A 69 4.51 -13.98 -26.64
C ASP A 69 4.26 -15.23 -27.51
N ALA A 70 4.39 -15.08 -28.83
CA ALA A 70 4.20 -16.19 -29.77
C ALA A 70 5.16 -17.39 -29.57
N ASN A 71 6.26 -17.22 -28.83
CA ASN A 71 7.29 -18.24 -28.59
C ASN A 71 7.09 -18.99 -27.28
N ASP A 72 6.54 -18.35 -26.24
CA ASP A 72 6.36 -18.95 -24.92
C ASP A 72 4.89 -19.04 -24.45
N GLY A 73 3.96 -18.35 -25.11
CA GLY A 73 2.54 -18.33 -24.77
C GLY A 73 2.31 -18.08 -23.29
N ASN A 74 1.37 -18.80 -22.67
CA ASN A 74 1.02 -18.57 -21.26
C ASN A 74 2.06 -19.08 -20.24
N THR A 75 3.30 -19.43 -20.64
CA THR A 75 4.24 -20.16 -19.78
C THR A 75 4.53 -19.42 -18.48
N HIS A 76 4.80 -18.11 -18.52
CA HIS A 76 5.13 -17.33 -17.32
C HIS A 76 3.95 -17.21 -16.36
N MET A 77 2.76 -16.92 -16.87
CA MET A 77 1.54 -16.89 -16.07
C MET A 77 1.21 -18.25 -15.46
N TRP A 78 1.31 -19.34 -16.22
CA TRP A 78 1.07 -20.69 -15.71
C TRP A 78 2.06 -21.05 -14.59
N GLN A 79 3.33 -20.68 -14.74
CA GLN A 79 4.35 -20.91 -13.71
C GLN A 79 4.04 -20.13 -12.43
N ALA A 80 3.73 -18.83 -12.56
CA ALA A 80 3.36 -18.00 -11.42
C ALA A 80 2.07 -18.52 -10.73
N ASP A 81 1.07 -18.93 -11.51
CA ASP A 81 -0.18 -19.51 -11.01
C ASP A 81 0.07 -20.84 -10.28
N SER A 82 0.91 -21.70 -10.84
CA SER A 82 1.27 -22.96 -10.19
C SER A 82 1.97 -22.75 -8.84
N LEU A 83 2.83 -21.74 -8.73
CA LEU A 83 3.51 -21.40 -7.47
C LEU A 83 2.53 -20.78 -6.45
N ALA A 84 1.64 -19.92 -6.92
CA ALA A 84 0.58 -19.33 -6.11
C ALA A 84 -0.37 -20.41 -5.57
N ASN A 85 -0.81 -21.35 -6.41
CA ASN A 85 -1.68 -22.44 -5.99
C ASN A 85 -1.00 -23.36 -4.97
N HIS A 86 0.32 -23.58 -5.07
CA HIS A 86 1.04 -24.30 -4.03
C HIS A 86 0.89 -23.61 -2.67
N LEU A 87 1.07 -22.30 -2.59
CA LEU A 87 0.87 -21.59 -1.32
C LEU A 87 -0.58 -21.68 -0.85
N ALA A 88 -1.54 -21.44 -1.75
CA ALA A 88 -2.97 -21.49 -1.44
C ALA A 88 -3.44 -22.84 -0.87
N ASP A 89 -2.82 -23.93 -1.31
CA ASP A 89 -3.16 -25.31 -0.92
C ASP A 89 -2.47 -25.77 0.38
N ASN A 90 -1.47 -25.03 0.88
CA ASN A 90 -0.63 -25.46 2.00
C ASN A 90 -0.56 -24.46 3.17
N TYR A 91 -0.90 -23.19 2.94
CA TYR A 91 -0.81 -22.11 3.93
C TYR A 91 -2.05 -21.23 3.83
N ASP A 92 -3.03 -21.49 4.69
CA ASP A 92 -4.36 -20.87 4.64
C ASP A 92 -4.34 -19.43 5.16
N GLU A 93 -3.40 -19.10 6.04
CA GLU A 93 -3.14 -17.79 6.62
C GLU A 93 -2.61 -16.77 5.60
N ILE A 94 -2.02 -17.23 4.49
CA ILE A 94 -1.43 -16.37 3.46
C ILE A 94 -2.48 -15.89 2.46
N ASN A 95 -2.51 -14.58 2.23
CA ASN A 95 -3.37 -13.91 1.25
C ASN A 95 -2.59 -13.72 -0.04
N ILE A 96 -3.18 -14.16 -1.16
CA ILE A 96 -2.47 -14.29 -2.43
C ILE A 96 -3.10 -13.38 -3.48
N GLN A 97 -2.33 -12.41 -3.94
CA GLN A 97 -2.69 -11.55 -5.06
C GLN A 97 -1.98 -11.99 -6.33
N LYS A 98 -2.74 -12.11 -7.42
CA LYS A 98 -2.22 -12.50 -8.75
C LYS A 98 -2.28 -11.30 -9.69
N ILE A 99 -1.12 -10.76 -10.05
CA ILE A 99 -0.98 -9.61 -10.96
C ILE A 99 -0.36 -10.12 -12.26
N TYR A 100 -1.19 -10.71 -13.11
CA TYR A 100 -0.76 -11.14 -14.44
C TYR A 100 -0.96 -9.99 -15.41
N LEU A 101 0.06 -9.67 -16.20
CA LEU A 101 0.00 -8.58 -17.18
C LEU A 101 -1.21 -8.73 -18.12
N ASP A 102 -1.52 -9.96 -18.54
CA ASP A 102 -2.70 -10.28 -19.38
C ASP A 102 -4.06 -10.14 -18.67
N ASN A 103 -4.11 -9.73 -17.39
CA ASN A 103 -5.36 -9.32 -16.74
C ASN A 103 -5.71 -7.85 -17.04
N TYR A 104 -4.78 -7.09 -17.64
CA TYR A 104 -4.90 -5.66 -17.85
C TYR A 104 -4.71 -5.32 -19.32
N TYR A 105 -5.54 -4.41 -19.84
CA TYR A 105 -5.39 -3.94 -21.21
C TYR A 105 -4.02 -3.27 -21.43
N GLN A 106 -3.53 -3.40 -22.65
CA GLN A 106 -2.28 -2.82 -23.10
C GLN A 106 -2.53 -1.70 -24.09
N GLU A 107 -1.68 -0.69 -24.02
CA GLU A 107 -1.73 0.50 -24.85
C GLU A 107 -0.53 0.51 -25.80
N SER A 108 -0.78 0.73 -27.09
CA SER A 108 0.28 0.89 -28.09
C SER A 108 0.77 2.33 -28.11
N THR A 109 2.01 2.57 -27.69
CA THR A 109 2.65 3.90 -27.77
C THR A 109 3.77 3.91 -28.82
N PRO A 110 4.17 5.08 -29.36
CA PRO A 110 5.36 5.18 -30.21
C PRO A 110 6.65 4.66 -29.54
N GLY A 111 6.69 4.63 -28.20
CA GLY A 111 7.79 4.10 -27.39
C GLY A 111 7.68 2.61 -27.02
N GLY A 112 6.79 1.87 -27.68
CA GLY A 112 6.49 0.46 -27.38
C GLY A 112 5.19 0.28 -26.60
N PRO A 113 4.77 -0.97 -26.33
CA PRO A 113 3.56 -1.25 -25.57
C PRO A 113 3.69 -0.76 -24.13
N ARG A 114 2.55 -0.48 -23.49
CA ARG A 114 2.43 -0.06 -22.08
C ARG A 114 1.26 -0.74 -21.41
N SER A 115 1.37 -0.97 -20.10
CA SER A 115 0.22 -1.32 -19.27
C SER A 115 0.24 -0.51 -17.97
N SER A 116 -0.30 0.71 -18.05
CA SER A 116 -0.40 1.64 -16.92
C SER A 116 -1.21 1.07 -15.75
N ALA A 117 -2.23 0.26 -16.06
CA ALA A 117 -3.04 -0.42 -15.05
C ALA A 117 -2.22 -1.50 -14.30
N THR A 118 -1.37 -2.26 -14.99
CA THR A 118 -0.46 -3.22 -14.33
C THR A 118 0.57 -2.50 -13.45
N GLN A 119 1.17 -1.41 -13.94
CA GLN A 119 2.09 -0.58 -13.14
C GLN A 119 1.41 -0.09 -11.85
N SER A 120 0.17 0.41 -11.98
CA SER A 120 -0.62 0.87 -10.83
C SER A 120 -0.90 -0.25 -9.84
N ALA A 121 -1.25 -1.45 -10.32
CA ALA A 121 -1.48 -2.61 -9.46
C ALA A 121 -0.20 -3.01 -8.68
N ILE A 122 0.97 -2.96 -9.33
CA ILE A 122 2.26 -3.25 -8.71
C ILE A 122 2.60 -2.18 -7.67
N ASN A 123 2.49 -0.90 -8.01
CA ASN A 123 2.77 0.21 -7.09
C ASN A 123 1.87 0.14 -5.87
N ASN A 124 0.56 -0.06 -6.07
CA ASN A 124 -0.39 -0.21 -4.97
C ASN A 124 -0.06 -1.39 -4.07
N LYS A 125 0.44 -2.51 -4.62
CA LYS A 125 0.82 -3.68 -3.81
C LYS A 125 2.12 -3.45 -3.05
N VAL A 126 3.10 -2.77 -3.64
CA VAL A 126 4.35 -2.39 -2.94
C VAL A 126 4.04 -1.42 -1.81
N ASP A 127 3.20 -0.41 -2.07
CA ASP A 127 2.81 0.60 -1.09
C ASP A 127 2.04 0.01 0.11
N LYS A 128 0.99 -0.78 -0.16
CA LYS A 128 0.24 -1.53 0.86
C LYS A 128 1.10 -2.56 1.61
N GLY A 129 2.16 -3.03 0.96
CA GLY A 129 3.06 -4.05 1.48
C GLY A 129 2.66 -5.49 1.11
N ALA A 130 3.69 -6.34 1.14
CA ALA A 130 3.58 -7.79 1.06
C ALA A 130 4.81 -8.40 1.74
N LEU A 131 4.70 -9.59 2.31
CA LEU A 131 5.87 -10.33 2.81
C LEU A 131 6.77 -10.78 1.65
N LEU A 132 6.15 -11.17 0.53
CA LEU A 132 6.82 -11.63 -0.68
C LEU A 132 6.19 -11.02 -1.94
N ILE A 133 7.03 -10.50 -2.82
CA ILE A 133 6.70 -10.20 -4.21
C ILE A 133 7.49 -11.15 -5.11
N ASN A 134 6.79 -12.02 -5.83
CA ASN A 134 7.39 -13.01 -6.71
C ASN A 134 7.09 -12.67 -8.17
N TYR A 135 8.12 -12.40 -8.95
CA TYR A 135 8.00 -12.09 -10.37
C TYR A 135 8.54 -13.23 -11.24
N THR A 136 7.77 -13.63 -12.25
CA THR A 136 8.19 -14.60 -13.27
C THR A 136 7.92 -14.05 -14.67
N GLY A 137 8.97 -13.88 -15.48
CA GLY A 137 8.81 -13.28 -16.81
C GLY A 137 10.09 -12.71 -17.42
N HIS A 138 9.94 -11.96 -18.52
CA HIS A 138 11.05 -11.25 -19.15
C HIS A 138 11.46 -10.01 -18.34
N GLY A 139 12.62 -9.45 -18.66
CA GLY A 139 13.14 -8.28 -17.96
C GLY A 139 14.60 -8.03 -18.32
N GLY A 140 15.13 -6.98 -17.72
CA GLY A 140 16.50 -6.56 -17.93
C GLY A 140 17.00 -5.64 -16.82
N PRO A 141 18.19 -5.04 -17.01
CA PRO A 141 18.80 -4.19 -16.01
C PRO A 141 18.01 -2.93 -15.67
N LEU A 142 17.04 -2.50 -16.48
CA LEU A 142 16.30 -1.25 -16.27
C LEU A 142 14.82 -1.44 -15.94
N GLY A 143 14.32 -2.68 -15.87
CA GLY A 143 12.90 -2.92 -15.64
C GLY A 143 12.41 -4.31 -15.99
N LEU A 144 11.09 -4.48 -15.94
CA LEU A 144 10.37 -5.73 -16.21
C LEU A 144 9.47 -5.59 -17.45
N THR A 145 9.42 -6.67 -18.23
CA THR A 145 8.67 -6.85 -19.50
C THR A 145 8.97 -5.81 -20.59
N GLN A 146 8.40 -5.99 -21.80
CA GLN A 146 8.53 -5.00 -22.88
C GLN A 146 7.52 -3.85 -22.74
N GLU A 147 6.41 -4.13 -22.08
CA GLU A 147 5.26 -3.29 -21.72
C GLU A 147 5.60 -2.37 -20.54
N ARG A 148 6.79 -2.57 -19.96
CA ARG A 148 7.37 -1.73 -18.92
C ARG A 148 6.50 -1.65 -17.68
N ILE A 149 6.10 -2.81 -17.18
CA ILE A 149 5.26 -2.90 -15.97
C ILE A 149 6.02 -2.48 -14.70
N LEU A 150 7.35 -2.41 -14.77
CA LEU A 150 8.20 -1.85 -13.73
C LEU A 150 9.40 -1.11 -14.36
N GLU A 151 9.59 0.16 -14.03
CA GLU A 151 10.72 1.00 -14.47
C GLU A 151 11.42 1.66 -13.27
N VAL A 152 12.68 2.10 -13.44
CA VAL A 152 13.49 2.75 -12.38
C VAL A 152 12.80 3.99 -11.80
N ASP A 153 12.12 4.78 -12.61
CA ASP A 153 11.41 5.98 -12.14
C ASP A 153 10.26 5.63 -11.19
N GLN A 154 9.58 4.50 -11.41
CA GLN A 154 8.53 4.01 -10.50
C GLN A 154 9.16 3.53 -9.19
N ILE A 155 10.25 2.76 -9.29
CA ILE A 155 10.97 2.22 -8.13
C ILE A 155 11.46 3.34 -7.21
N ASN A 156 12.00 4.43 -7.76
CA ASN A 156 12.51 5.56 -6.98
C ASN A 156 11.42 6.37 -6.28
N LYS A 157 10.16 6.27 -6.74
CA LYS A 157 9.00 6.94 -6.13
C LYS A 157 8.36 6.13 -5.00
N TRP A 158 8.75 4.88 -4.82
CA TRP A 158 8.20 4.06 -3.73
C TRP A 158 8.59 4.60 -2.35
N SER A 159 7.62 4.60 -1.44
CA SER A 159 7.70 5.16 -0.08
C SER A 159 7.31 4.17 1.02
N ASN A 160 7.35 2.87 0.74
CA ASN A 160 6.89 1.79 1.61
C ASN A 160 7.93 1.37 2.68
N ILE A 161 8.62 2.32 3.32
CA ILE A 161 9.72 2.02 4.27
C ILE A 161 9.30 1.11 5.43
N ASP A 162 8.01 1.15 5.80
CA ASP A 162 7.46 0.35 6.90
C ASP A 162 7.00 -1.05 6.45
N ASN A 163 6.88 -1.29 5.14
CA ASN A 163 6.24 -2.48 4.59
C ASN A 163 7.14 -3.13 3.50
N LEU A 164 8.40 -3.45 3.84
CA LEU A 164 9.42 -3.85 2.86
C LEU A 164 9.31 -5.34 2.44
N PRO A 165 8.82 -5.68 1.24
CA PRO A 165 8.77 -7.06 0.76
C PRO A 165 10.16 -7.67 0.51
N LEU A 166 10.24 -9.01 0.62
CA LEU A 166 11.25 -9.78 -0.11
C LEU A 166 10.84 -9.86 -1.58
N PHE A 167 11.75 -9.54 -2.50
CA PHE A 167 11.53 -9.79 -3.93
C PHE A 167 12.18 -11.10 -4.37
N MET A 168 11.43 -11.95 -5.06
CA MET A 168 11.95 -13.11 -5.79
C MET A 168 11.74 -12.86 -7.29
N THR A 169 12.81 -12.56 -8.04
CA THR A 169 12.72 -12.13 -9.43
C THR A 169 13.32 -13.16 -10.38
N ALA A 170 12.46 -14.02 -10.93
CA ALA A 170 12.82 -15.07 -11.87
C ALA A 170 12.88 -14.54 -13.32
N THR A 171 13.76 -13.59 -13.57
CA THR A 171 13.94 -12.87 -14.84
C THR A 171 15.41 -12.67 -15.20
N CYS A 172 15.74 -12.12 -16.36
CA CYS A 172 17.14 -11.90 -16.78
C CYS A 172 17.73 -10.59 -16.26
N LYS A 173 18.93 -10.63 -15.67
CA LYS A 173 19.79 -9.47 -15.36
C LYS A 173 19.14 -8.34 -14.56
N PHE A 174 18.12 -8.63 -13.75
CA PHE A 174 17.45 -7.59 -12.98
C PHE A 174 18.36 -6.95 -11.92
N SER A 175 19.33 -7.72 -11.41
CA SER A 175 20.33 -7.28 -10.44
C SER A 175 21.76 -7.38 -10.99
N TYR A 176 22.05 -6.67 -12.08
CA TYR A 176 23.34 -6.67 -12.77
C TYR A 176 24.42 -5.82 -12.06
N PHE A 177 24.65 -6.09 -10.77
CA PHE A 177 25.39 -5.21 -9.84
C PHE A 177 26.91 -5.08 -10.05
N ASP A 178 27.52 -5.89 -10.92
CA ASP A 178 28.95 -5.76 -11.23
C ASP A 178 29.23 -4.87 -12.44
N ASN A 179 28.19 -4.27 -13.04
CA ASN A 179 28.36 -3.30 -14.11
C ASN A 179 28.76 -1.93 -13.53
N PRO A 180 30.00 -1.45 -13.74
CA PRO A 180 30.43 -0.15 -13.20
C PRO A 180 29.81 1.05 -13.94
N GLU A 181 29.21 0.84 -15.12
CA GLU A 181 28.66 1.91 -15.94
C GLU A 181 27.21 2.27 -15.58
N GLU A 182 26.46 1.36 -14.95
CA GLU A 182 25.03 1.50 -14.74
C GLU A 182 24.55 0.68 -13.55
N LYS A 183 23.75 1.31 -12.67
CA LYS A 183 23.00 0.61 -11.62
C LYS A 183 21.76 -0.05 -12.21
N SER A 184 21.53 -1.29 -11.83
CA SER A 184 20.37 -2.07 -12.26
C SER A 184 19.10 -1.79 -11.43
N ALA A 185 17.94 -2.09 -11.99
CA ALA A 185 16.63 -1.92 -11.36
C ALA A 185 16.56 -2.64 -10.01
N GLY A 186 17.11 -3.86 -9.91
CA GLY A 186 17.20 -4.58 -8.64
C GLY A 186 18.10 -3.89 -7.60
N GLU A 187 19.13 -3.14 -8.01
CA GLU A 187 19.89 -2.29 -7.09
C GLU A 187 19.07 -1.07 -6.65
N TYR A 188 18.31 -0.43 -7.55
CA TYR A 188 17.40 0.66 -7.18
C TYR A 188 16.30 0.20 -6.20
N VAL A 189 15.73 -1.00 -6.41
CA VAL A 189 14.74 -1.59 -5.49
C VAL A 189 15.33 -1.77 -4.10
N LEU A 190 16.59 -2.23 -4.01
CA LEU A 190 17.26 -2.45 -2.73
C LEU A 190 17.68 -1.12 -2.07
N LEU A 191 18.21 -0.18 -2.86
CA LEU A 191 18.85 1.05 -2.38
C LEU A 191 17.91 2.26 -2.26
N ASN A 192 16.62 2.12 -2.58
CA ASN A 192 15.65 3.19 -2.35
C ASN A 192 15.60 3.53 -0.84
N GLU A 193 15.92 4.76 -0.47
CA GLU A 193 16.00 5.21 0.93
C GLU A 193 14.64 5.34 1.62
N ASN A 194 13.55 5.48 0.86
CA ASN A 194 12.20 5.67 1.36
C ASN A 194 11.32 4.42 1.22
N GLY A 195 11.82 3.32 0.64
CA GLY A 195 10.99 2.15 0.36
C GLY A 195 11.71 1.08 -0.45
N GLY A 196 10.98 0.35 -1.29
CA GLY A 196 11.50 -0.76 -2.09
C GLY A 196 11.46 -2.08 -1.35
N ALA A 197 12.58 -2.80 -1.32
CA ALA A 197 12.65 -4.16 -0.75
C ALA A 197 13.53 -4.24 0.50
N ILE A 198 13.27 -5.24 1.35
CA ILE A 198 14.17 -5.63 2.44
C ILE A 198 15.34 -6.48 1.92
N ALA A 199 15.07 -7.28 0.89
CA ALA A 199 16.05 -8.13 0.21
C ALA A 199 15.53 -8.57 -1.16
N LEU A 200 16.42 -9.09 -2.00
CA LEU A 200 16.08 -9.72 -3.27
C LEU A 200 16.77 -11.08 -3.41
N LEU A 201 16.02 -12.08 -3.84
CA LEU A 201 16.54 -13.28 -4.50
C LEU A 201 16.40 -13.06 -6.01
N SER A 202 17.48 -12.67 -6.67
CA SER A 202 17.44 -12.12 -8.03
C SER A 202 18.58 -12.65 -8.89
N THR A 203 18.55 -12.31 -10.18
CA THR A 203 19.54 -12.76 -11.16
C THR A 203 20.54 -11.68 -11.55
N THR A 204 21.79 -12.09 -11.72
CA THR A 204 22.90 -11.21 -12.12
C THR A 204 23.18 -11.28 -13.62
N ARG A 205 22.68 -12.31 -14.30
CA ARG A 205 22.97 -12.65 -15.70
C ARG A 205 21.75 -13.24 -16.40
N LEU A 206 21.93 -13.61 -17.68
CA LEU A 206 20.93 -14.31 -18.47
C LEU A 206 20.53 -15.63 -17.78
N VAL A 207 19.23 -15.90 -17.76
CA VAL A 207 18.63 -17.12 -17.20
C VAL A 207 17.53 -17.63 -18.14
N PHE A 208 17.04 -18.85 -17.89
CA PHE A 208 16.07 -19.54 -18.71
C PHE A 208 14.85 -19.97 -17.91
N VAL A 209 13.69 -19.92 -18.56
CA VAL A 209 12.36 -20.13 -17.97
C VAL A 209 12.21 -21.45 -17.20
N GLY A 210 12.68 -22.57 -17.73
CA GLY A 210 12.56 -23.88 -17.05
C GLY A 210 13.36 -23.96 -15.74
N PRO A 211 14.68 -23.72 -15.77
CA PRO A 211 15.49 -23.67 -14.56
C PRO A 211 15.04 -22.61 -13.53
N ASN A 212 14.54 -21.46 -14.00
CA ASN A 212 13.93 -20.44 -13.14
C ASN A 212 12.74 -21.00 -12.36
N TYR A 213 11.80 -21.65 -13.05
CA TYR A 213 10.64 -22.24 -12.41
C TYR A 213 11.01 -23.36 -11.44
N ASN A 214 11.98 -24.20 -11.77
CA ASN A 214 12.47 -25.21 -10.82
C ASN A 214 13.01 -24.56 -9.55
N LEU A 215 13.86 -23.54 -9.67
CA LEU A 215 14.43 -22.84 -8.52
C LEU A 215 13.36 -22.13 -7.69
N ASN A 216 12.45 -21.43 -8.35
CA ASN A 216 11.34 -20.74 -7.70
C ASN A 216 10.39 -21.72 -6.99
N THR A 217 10.16 -22.89 -7.58
CA THR A 217 9.41 -23.98 -6.92
C THR A 217 10.09 -24.42 -5.63
N LYS A 218 11.43 -24.59 -5.63
CA LYS A 218 12.17 -24.94 -4.41
C LYS A 218 12.15 -23.84 -3.37
N PHE A 219 12.20 -22.59 -3.79
CA PHE A 219 12.06 -21.45 -2.90
C PHE A 219 10.68 -21.41 -2.23
N ILE A 220 9.59 -21.44 -3.01
CA ILE A 220 8.21 -21.41 -2.52
C ILE A 220 7.90 -22.60 -1.59
N GLN A 221 8.46 -23.77 -1.88
CA GLN A 221 8.33 -24.97 -1.04
C GLN A 221 8.95 -24.83 0.36
N ASN A 222 9.88 -23.89 0.55
CA ASN A 222 10.68 -23.80 1.77
C ASN A 222 10.56 -22.47 2.52
N ILE A 223 10.07 -21.39 1.92
CA ILE A 223 9.97 -20.07 2.58
C ILE A 223 9.12 -20.12 3.85
N PHE A 224 7.94 -20.73 3.81
CA PHE A 224 7.04 -20.86 4.96
C PHE A 224 7.22 -22.17 5.75
N LYS A 225 8.25 -22.97 5.43
CA LYS A 225 8.48 -24.24 6.10
C LYS A 225 9.39 -24.04 7.32
N LYS A 226 8.85 -24.22 8.52
CA LYS A 226 9.63 -24.21 9.77
C LYS A 226 10.71 -25.32 9.75
N GLN A 227 11.94 -24.96 10.13
CA GLN A 227 13.08 -25.85 10.36
C GLN A 227 13.37 -25.84 11.87
N ASP A 228 13.30 -27.01 12.51
CA ASP A 228 13.47 -27.15 13.97
C ASP A 228 12.55 -26.23 14.80
N GLY A 229 11.31 -26.02 14.33
CA GLY A 229 10.30 -25.18 14.99
C GLY A 229 10.34 -23.70 14.60
N GLU A 230 11.34 -23.27 13.83
CA GLU A 230 11.58 -21.86 13.51
C GLU A 230 11.51 -21.59 12.00
N PHE A 231 11.03 -20.42 11.60
CA PHE A 231 11.11 -20.03 10.19
C PHE A 231 12.57 -19.75 9.76
N PRO A 232 12.93 -20.03 8.49
CA PRO A 232 14.31 -19.93 8.04
C PRO A 232 14.77 -18.47 7.97
N ARG A 233 16.07 -18.25 8.24
CA ARG A 233 16.76 -17.02 7.84
C ARG A 233 16.94 -17.00 6.33
N LEU A 234 17.08 -15.81 5.75
CA LEU A 234 17.22 -15.66 4.29
C LEU A 234 18.43 -16.43 3.73
N GLY A 235 19.56 -16.46 4.44
CA GLY A 235 20.73 -17.23 4.03
C GLY A 235 20.45 -18.74 4.01
N ASP A 236 19.76 -19.27 5.01
CA ASP A 236 19.41 -20.70 5.09
C ASP A 236 18.38 -21.08 4.02
N LEU A 237 17.39 -20.21 3.78
CA LEU A 237 16.42 -20.35 2.70
C LEU A 237 17.10 -20.33 1.33
N PHE A 238 18.02 -19.40 1.10
CA PHE A 238 18.80 -19.31 -0.14
C PHE A 238 19.63 -20.57 -0.36
N LYS A 239 20.40 -21.00 0.64
CA LYS A 239 21.19 -22.24 0.59
C LYS A 239 20.31 -23.44 0.24
N THR A 240 19.23 -23.64 1.00
CA THR A 240 18.30 -24.76 0.80
C THR A 240 17.72 -24.74 -0.60
N THR A 241 17.28 -23.57 -1.07
CA THR A 241 16.76 -23.37 -2.42
C THR A 241 17.79 -23.78 -3.48
N LYS A 242 19.03 -23.29 -3.35
CA LYS A 242 20.12 -23.54 -4.31
C LYS A 242 20.48 -25.03 -4.38
N VAL A 243 20.63 -25.67 -3.22
CA VAL A 243 20.94 -27.10 -3.09
C VAL A 243 19.85 -27.95 -3.74
N LEU A 244 18.59 -27.71 -3.40
CA LEU A 244 17.45 -28.48 -3.93
C LEU A 244 17.19 -28.25 -5.41
N SER A 245 17.66 -27.14 -5.96
CA SER A 245 17.52 -26.78 -7.37
C SER A 245 18.59 -27.42 -8.26
N GLY A 246 19.61 -28.03 -7.65
CA GLY A 246 20.73 -28.67 -8.32
C GLY A 246 21.72 -27.68 -8.95
N THR A 247 22.74 -28.23 -9.60
CA THR A 247 23.84 -27.45 -10.16
C THR A 247 23.56 -27.08 -11.62
N SER A 248 23.60 -25.78 -11.92
CA SER A 248 23.54 -25.29 -13.30
C SER A 248 24.11 -23.88 -13.41
N ALA A 249 24.47 -23.49 -14.64
CA ALA A 249 24.82 -22.11 -14.94
C ALA A 249 23.70 -21.13 -14.55
N ASN A 250 22.43 -21.54 -14.70
CA ASN A 250 21.28 -20.74 -14.32
C ASN A 250 21.23 -20.51 -12.81
N ASN A 251 21.41 -21.58 -12.04
CA ASN A 251 21.41 -21.55 -10.59
C ASN A 251 22.46 -20.57 -10.08
N ARG A 252 23.69 -20.59 -10.62
CA ARG A 252 24.80 -19.69 -10.23
C ARG A 252 24.48 -18.20 -10.43
N ASN A 253 23.60 -17.89 -11.39
CA ASN A 253 23.21 -16.52 -11.66
C ASN A 253 22.20 -15.98 -10.64
N PHE A 254 21.60 -16.81 -9.78
CA PHE A 254 20.78 -16.36 -8.66
C PHE A 254 21.63 -16.04 -7.43
N THR A 255 21.41 -14.86 -6.86
CA THR A 255 22.10 -14.33 -5.67
C THR A 255 21.09 -13.75 -4.70
N LEU A 256 21.36 -13.88 -3.40
CA LEU A 256 20.66 -13.12 -2.35
C LEU A 256 21.33 -11.75 -2.19
N LEU A 257 20.61 -10.69 -2.52
CA LEU A 257 20.98 -9.32 -2.20
C LEU A 257 20.20 -8.89 -0.95
N GLY A 258 20.88 -8.81 0.18
CA GLY A 258 20.23 -8.69 1.49
C GLY A 258 21.11 -9.21 2.62
N ASP A 259 20.65 -9.00 3.85
CA ASP A 259 21.26 -9.61 5.03
C ASP A 259 20.89 -11.11 5.11
N PRO A 260 21.87 -12.04 5.02
CA PRO A 260 21.58 -13.48 5.12
C PRO A 260 21.14 -13.91 6.54
N ALA A 261 21.36 -13.10 7.58
CA ALA A 261 20.93 -13.38 8.94
C ALA A 261 19.48 -12.98 9.22
N LEU A 262 18.88 -12.17 8.34
CA LEU A 262 17.51 -11.68 8.48
C LEU A 262 16.49 -12.82 8.44
N ARG A 263 15.47 -12.75 9.30
CA ARG A 263 14.25 -13.55 9.18
C ARG A 263 13.16 -12.61 8.68
N LEU A 264 12.33 -13.08 7.75
CA LEU A 264 11.16 -12.31 7.35
C LEU A 264 10.22 -12.14 8.55
N ALA A 265 9.37 -11.12 8.48
CA ALA A 265 8.42 -10.76 9.51
C ALA A 265 7.23 -11.75 9.56
N TYR A 266 7.51 -13.03 9.82
CA TYR A 266 6.49 -14.04 10.10
C TYR A 266 5.83 -13.73 11.45
N PRO A 267 4.49 -13.70 11.52
CA PRO A 267 3.79 -13.49 12.78
C PRO A 267 4.15 -14.53 13.84
N LYS A 268 4.25 -14.11 15.10
CA LYS A 268 4.73 -14.96 16.18
C LYS A 268 3.69 -15.97 16.66
N TYR A 269 2.48 -15.49 16.95
CA TYR A 269 1.39 -16.28 17.53
C TYR A 269 0.34 -16.68 16.48
N ASP A 270 -0.56 -17.56 16.89
CA ASP A 270 -1.66 -18.04 16.05
C ASP A 270 -2.97 -17.35 16.46
N VAL A 271 -3.88 -17.17 15.49
CA VAL A 271 -5.27 -16.72 15.74
C VAL A 271 -6.21 -17.87 15.42
N ARG A 272 -7.12 -18.17 16.33
CA ARG A 272 -8.12 -19.23 16.18
C ARG A 272 -9.54 -18.70 16.34
N THR A 273 -10.41 -19.06 15.42
CA THR A 273 -11.85 -18.81 15.52
C THR A 273 -12.50 -19.77 16.51
N THR A 274 -13.35 -19.24 17.38
CA THR A 274 -14.09 -20.01 18.39
C THR A 274 -15.59 -20.04 18.12
N ILE A 275 -16.14 -18.96 17.56
CA ILE A 275 -17.55 -18.87 17.18
C ILE A 275 -17.66 -18.32 15.76
N ILE A 276 -18.37 -19.07 14.91
CA ILE A 276 -18.77 -18.67 13.57
C ILE A 276 -20.03 -19.45 13.18
N SER A 277 -20.91 -18.83 12.40
CA SER A 277 -22.06 -19.51 11.82
C SER A 277 -21.63 -20.50 10.74
N ASP A 278 -22.25 -21.69 10.70
CA ASP A 278 -22.00 -22.70 9.65
C ASP A 278 -22.19 -22.14 8.23
N THR A 279 -23.09 -21.16 8.07
CA THR A 279 -23.36 -20.50 6.79
C THR A 279 -23.57 -19.00 6.96
N LEU A 280 -22.79 -18.19 6.24
CA LEU A 280 -23.01 -16.76 6.07
C LEU A 280 -23.95 -16.53 4.89
N LYS A 281 -25.12 -15.96 5.16
CA LYS A 281 -26.19 -15.74 4.19
C LYS A 281 -26.27 -14.27 3.83
N ALA A 282 -26.61 -13.93 2.59
CA ALA A 282 -26.82 -12.53 2.20
C ALA A 282 -27.83 -11.84 3.13
N LEU A 283 -27.53 -10.61 3.55
CA LEU A 283 -28.35 -9.74 4.42
C LEU A 283 -28.55 -10.24 5.85
N SER A 284 -27.77 -11.23 6.32
CA SER A 284 -27.71 -11.56 7.75
C SER A 284 -26.57 -10.81 8.42
N GLU A 285 -26.83 -10.22 9.59
CA GLU A 285 -25.78 -9.83 10.53
C GLU A 285 -25.14 -11.09 11.11
N VAL A 286 -23.80 -11.14 11.11
CA VAL A 286 -23.01 -12.26 11.61
C VAL A 286 -22.00 -11.76 12.62
N THR A 287 -21.81 -12.53 13.68
CA THR A 287 -20.80 -12.26 14.71
C THR A 287 -19.79 -13.40 14.71
N ILE A 288 -18.51 -13.03 14.74
CA ILE A 288 -17.39 -13.97 14.76
C ILE A 288 -16.54 -13.67 16.00
N GLU A 289 -16.24 -14.71 16.77
CA GLU A 289 -15.39 -14.64 17.95
C GLU A 289 -14.16 -15.54 17.77
N GLY A 290 -13.08 -15.16 18.43
CA GLY A 290 -11.86 -15.96 18.44
C GLY A 290 -10.91 -15.60 19.56
N GLU A 291 -9.79 -16.27 19.56
CA GLU A 291 -8.76 -16.14 20.57
C GLU A 291 -7.35 -16.23 19.98
N ILE A 292 -6.37 -15.66 20.67
CA ILE A 292 -4.95 -15.78 20.34
C ILE A 292 -4.39 -17.03 21.03
N GLU A 293 -3.59 -17.80 20.31
CA GLU A 293 -2.97 -19.04 20.77
C GLU A 293 -1.45 -19.05 20.50
N GLU A 294 -0.72 -19.84 21.29
CA GLU A 294 0.66 -20.25 21.01
C GLU A 294 0.71 -21.78 21.05
N ASP A 295 1.08 -22.41 19.92
CA ASP A 295 1.14 -23.87 19.79
C ASP A 295 -0.16 -24.60 20.23
N GLY A 296 -1.31 -23.98 19.95
CA GLY A 296 -2.64 -24.50 20.29
C GLY A 296 -3.07 -24.27 21.75
N PHE A 297 -2.35 -23.43 22.50
CA PHE A 297 -2.72 -23.02 23.85
C PHE A 297 -3.12 -21.55 23.88
N PHE A 298 -4.32 -21.28 24.41
CA PHE A 298 -4.83 -19.92 24.62
C PHE A 298 -3.86 -19.06 25.45
N ILE A 299 -3.59 -17.83 24.96
CA ILE A 299 -2.81 -16.83 25.68
C ILE A 299 -3.70 -15.67 26.12
N SER A 300 -3.79 -15.43 27.42
CA SER A 300 -4.59 -14.32 27.97
C SER A 300 -3.83 -12.98 28.02
N ASP A 301 -2.52 -12.99 27.83
CA ASP A 301 -1.65 -11.81 27.93
C ASP A 301 -1.40 -11.20 26.55
N PHE A 302 -2.50 -10.96 25.81
CA PHE A 302 -2.47 -10.27 24.52
C PHE A 302 -3.61 -9.25 24.48
N THR A 303 -3.26 -7.97 24.51
CA THR A 303 -4.21 -6.87 24.31
C THR A 303 -3.73 -6.01 23.16
N GLY A 304 -4.63 -5.73 22.22
CA GLY A 304 -4.26 -5.08 20.98
C GLY A 304 -5.40 -4.92 19.99
N THR A 305 -5.06 -4.98 18.72
CA THR A 305 -6.00 -4.84 17.61
C THR A 305 -5.84 -6.02 16.66
N ILE A 306 -6.98 -6.56 16.20
CA ILE A 306 -7.05 -7.57 15.14
C ILE A 306 -7.70 -6.96 13.89
N TYR A 307 -7.20 -7.37 12.73
CA TYR A 307 -7.63 -6.92 11.40
C TYR A 307 -8.17 -8.13 10.63
N PRO A 308 -9.44 -8.52 10.84
CA PRO A 308 -10.09 -9.56 10.05
C PRO A 308 -10.36 -9.10 8.62
N THR A 309 -10.07 -9.98 7.66
CA THR A 309 -10.57 -9.87 6.28
C THR A 309 -11.37 -11.11 5.93
N VAL A 310 -12.65 -10.95 5.64
CA VAL A 310 -13.56 -12.01 5.22
C VAL A 310 -13.63 -12.03 3.71
N TYR A 311 -13.14 -13.09 3.10
CA TYR A 311 -13.17 -13.32 1.67
C TYR A 311 -14.39 -14.17 1.28
N ASP A 312 -14.98 -13.83 0.14
CA ASP A 312 -16.00 -14.65 -0.52
C ASP A 312 -15.39 -15.97 -1.04
N LYS A 313 -16.23 -16.76 -1.68
CA LYS A 313 -15.88 -17.98 -2.39
C LYS A 313 -14.78 -17.75 -3.41
N GLU A 314 -13.88 -18.71 -3.51
CA GLU A 314 -12.92 -18.78 -4.60
C GLU A 314 -13.65 -18.92 -5.94
N LEU A 315 -13.19 -18.16 -6.94
CA LEU A 315 -13.69 -18.17 -8.30
C LEU A 315 -12.59 -18.59 -9.27
N ILE A 316 -13.00 -19.06 -10.45
CA ILE A 316 -12.09 -19.22 -11.59
C ILE A 316 -12.23 -17.98 -12.48
N LYS A 317 -11.20 -17.13 -12.50
CA LYS A 317 -11.07 -16.01 -13.44
C LYS A 317 -10.33 -16.47 -14.69
N THR A 318 -10.42 -15.68 -15.75
CA THR A 318 -9.73 -15.95 -17.02
C THR A 318 -9.00 -14.68 -17.45
N THR A 319 -7.74 -14.81 -17.88
CA THR A 319 -6.97 -13.70 -18.48
C THR A 319 -7.57 -13.26 -19.82
N LEU A 320 -7.14 -12.11 -20.34
CA LEU A 320 -7.70 -11.50 -21.57
C LEU A 320 -7.27 -12.24 -22.85
N GLY A 321 -6.12 -12.91 -22.86
CA GLY A 321 -5.57 -13.62 -24.02
C GLY A 321 -5.03 -12.69 -25.10
N GLN A 322 -4.23 -11.68 -24.72
CA GLN A 322 -3.62 -10.70 -25.63
C GLN A 322 -2.29 -11.21 -26.23
N GLU A 323 -1.71 -10.49 -27.21
CA GLU A 323 -0.36 -10.72 -27.79
C GLU A 323 0.01 -12.17 -28.19
N SER A 324 -0.98 -12.94 -28.66
CA SER A 324 -0.88 -14.36 -29.09
C SER A 324 -1.05 -15.40 -27.98
N CYS A 325 -1.36 -14.98 -26.77
CA CYS A 325 -1.76 -15.84 -25.67
C CYS A 325 -3.19 -16.33 -25.82
N THR A 326 -3.50 -17.44 -25.15
CA THR A 326 -4.87 -17.94 -25.06
C THR A 326 -5.44 -17.59 -23.69
N PRO A 327 -6.72 -17.19 -23.57
CA PRO A 327 -7.32 -16.91 -22.27
C PRO A 327 -7.05 -18.03 -21.26
N MET A 328 -6.34 -17.72 -20.17
CA MET A 328 -5.88 -18.71 -19.17
C MET A 328 -6.79 -18.68 -17.95
N PRO A 329 -7.42 -19.80 -17.55
CA PRO A 329 -8.15 -19.87 -16.30
C PRO A 329 -7.20 -19.93 -15.10
N TYR A 330 -7.53 -19.24 -14.01
CA TYR A 330 -6.81 -19.30 -12.73
C TYR A 330 -7.74 -19.13 -11.53
N ARG A 331 -7.33 -19.67 -10.38
CA ARG A 331 -8.05 -19.54 -9.10
C ARG A 331 -7.84 -18.15 -8.51
N ASP A 332 -8.89 -17.50 -8.03
CA ASP A 332 -8.86 -16.18 -7.41
C ASP A 332 -9.81 -16.12 -6.21
N GLN A 333 -9.31 -15.67 -5.06
CA GLN A 333 -10.09 -15.49 -3.84
C GLN A 333 -9.80 -14.11 -3.21
N ASN A 334 -9.96 -13.05 -4.00
CA ASN A 334 -9.67 -11.68 -3.59
C ASN A 334 -10.93 -10.82 -3.33
N ASN A 335 -12.12 -11.40 -3.50
CA ASN A 335 -13.36 -10.68 -3.24
C ASN A 335 -13.61 -10.57 -1.74
N ILE A 336 -13.62 -9.36 -1.21
CA ILE A 336 -13.80 -9.07 0.20
C ILE A 336 -15.29 -8.86 0.49
N LEU A 337 -15.81 -9.55 1.50
CA LEU A 337 -17.14 -9.32 2.07
C LEU A 337 -17.11 -8.31 3.22
N TYR A 338 -16.02 -8.34 3.99
CA TYR A 338 -15.80 -7.45 5.12
C TYR A 338 -14.30 -7.31 5.39
N LYS A 339 -13.88 -6.08 5.69
CA LYS A 339 -12.55 -5.75 6.17
C LYS A 339 -12.68 -4.64 7.21
N GLY A 340 -12.10 -4.84 8.37
CA GLY A 340 -12.15 -3.87 9.46
C GLY A 340 -11.18 -4.21 10.57
N ALA A 341 -11.28 -3.48 11.68
CA ALA A 341 -10.50 -3.71 12.89
C ALA A 341 -11.41 -4.04 14.08
N ALA A 342 -10.89 -4.82 15.02
CA ALA A 342 -11.55 -5.09 16.29
C ALA A 342 -10.56 -5.10 17.45
N THR A 343 -11.05 -4.82 18.65
CA THR A 343 -10.27 -4.88 19.88
C THR A 343 -10.00 -6.34 20.26
N VAL A 344 -8.74 -6.66 20.52
CA VAL A 344 -8.33 -7.87 21.25
C VAL A 344 -8.13 -7.51 22.70
N LYS A 345 -8.84 -8.18 23.61
CA LYS A 345 -8.71 -7.98 25.04
C LYS A 345 -8.54 -9.31 25.75
N ASP A 346 -7.50 -9.40 26.58
CA ASP A 346 -7.15 -10.60 27.33
C ASP A 346 -7.08 -11.85 26.42
N GLY A 347 -6.53 -11.69 25.21
CA GLY A 347 -6.40 -12.74 24.20
C GLY A 347 -7.67 -13.05 23.39
N LYS A 348 -8.77 -12.32 23.58
CA LYS A 348 -10.06 -12.60 22.91
C LYS A 348 -10.54 -11.44 22.07
N PHE A 349 -11.23 -11.74 20.98
CA PHE A 349 -11.83 -10.73 20.11
C PHE A 349 -13.22 -11.14 19.63
N SER A 350 -13.98 -10.14 19.19
CA SER A 350 -15.28 -10.31 18.55
C SER A 350 -15.49 -9.20 17.53
N PHE A 351 -16.03 -9.52 16.36
CA PHE A 351 -16.45 -8.52 15.37
C PHE A 351 -17.74 -8.99 14.69
N SER A 352 -18.50 -8.02 14.17
CA SER A 352 -19.74 -8.29 13.45
C SER A 352 -19.84 -7.46 12.19
N PHE A 353 -20.61 -7.94 11.22
CA PHE A 353 -20.95 -7.22 10.00
C PHE A 353 -22.21 -7.82 9.37
N ILE A 354 -22.84 -7.09 8.44
CA ILE A 354 -23.93 -7.62 7.61
C ILE A 354 -23.35 -8.16 6.30
N VAL A 355 -23.67 -9.41 5.98
CA VAL A 355 -23.20 -10.03 4.74
C VAL A 355 -23.81 -9.31 3.53
N PRO A 356 -22.99 -8.81 2.58
CA PRO A 356 -23.48 -8.07 1.41
C PRO A 356 -24.54 -8.82 0.60
N LYS A 357 -25.50 -8.08 0.04
CA LYS A 357 -26.54 -8.63 -0.84
C LYS A 357 -26.01 -9.24 -2.12
N ASP A 358 -24.85 -8.75 -2.59
CA ASP A 358 -24.24 -9.05 -3.88
C ASP A 358 -23.38 -10.31 -3.90
N ILE A 359 -23.29 -11.05 -2.78
CA ILE A 359 -22.65 -12.35 -2.81
C ILE A 359 -23.30 -13.25 -3.86
N ALA A 360 -22.51 -14.13 -4.47
CA ALA A 360 -23.10 -15.20 -5.27
C ALA A 360 -23.88 -16.16 -4.36
N TYR A 361 -25.14 -16.44 -4.68
CA TYR A 361 -26.09 -17.18 -3.82
C TYR A 361 -25.84 -18.69 -3.82
N ASN A 362 -24.99 -19.18 -4.74
CA ASN A 362 -24.50 -20.55 -4.69
C ASN A 362 -23.62 -20.76 -3.45
N TYR A 363 -23.78 -21.92 -2.85
CA TYR A 363 -22.99 -22.30 -1.69
C TYR A 363 -21.56 -22.64 -2.10
N GLY A 364 -20.59 -22.17 -1.31
CA GLY A 364 -19.18 -22.49 -1.45
C GLY A 364 -18.40 -22.09 -0.19
N ALA A 365 -17.18 -22.57 -0.05
CA ALA A 365 -16.33 -22.26 1.10
C ALA A 365 -15.89 -20.79 1.07
N GLY A 366 -16.01 -20.11 2.20
CA GLY A 366 -15.38 -18.80 2.42
C GLY A 366 -13.99 -18.93 3.02
N LYS A 367 -13.32 -17.81 3.21
CA LYS A 367 -12.07 -17.73 3.99
C LYS A 367 -12.10 -16.49 4.87
N ILE A 368 -11.62 -16.58 6.10
CA ILE A 368 -11.25 -15.41 6.91
C ILE A 368 -9.73 -15.45 7.08
N SER A 369 -9.08 -14.30 6.90
CA SER A 369 -7.69 -14.07 7.29
C SER A 369 -7.64 -13.13 8.48
N TYR A 370 -6.77 -13.43 9.43
CA TYR A 370 -6.57 -12.65 10.65
C TYR A 370 -5.13 -12.18 10.73
N TYR A 371 -4.93 -10.91 11.06
CA TYR A 371 -3.68 -10.38 11.56
C TYR A 371 -3.95 -9.61 12.85
N ALA A 372 -3.22 -9.86 13.92
CA ALA A 372 -3.34 -9.12 15.17
C ALA A 372 -2.00 -8.57 15.62
N VAL A 373 -2.01 -7.44 16.31
CA VAL A 373 -0.82 -6.80 16.89
C VAL A 373 -1.15 -6.29 18.29
N SER A 374 -0.25 -6.49 19.24
CA SER A 374 -0.38 -5.99 20.61
C SER A 374 -0.08 -4.48 20.69
N ASP A 375 -0.69 -3.77 21.65
CA ASP A 375 -0.52 -2.32 21.79
C ASP A 375 0.82 -1.89 22.46
N GLU A 376 1.62 -2.85 22.91
CA GLU A 376 2.87 -2.62 23.66
C GLU A 376 3.94 -1.82 22.89
N GLU A 377 4.95 -1.32 23.60
CA GLU A 377 6.09 -0.61 22.99
C GLU A 377 6.91 -1.52 22.07
N ASN A 378 7.11 -2.77 22.49
CA ASN A 378 7.70 -3.82 21.68
C ASN A 378 6.60 -4.81 21.28
N PRO A 379 5.85 -4.51 20.21
CA PRO A 379 4.68 -5.30 19.86
C PRO A 379 5.06 -6.73 19.45
N VAL A 380 4.13 -7.64 19.70
CA VAL A 380 4.08 -8.98 19.16
C VAL A 380 2.82 -9.11 18.32
N ASP A 381 2.88 -9.96 17.29
CA ASP A 381 1.78 -10.19 16.36
C ASP A 381 1.31 -11.63 16.35
N ALA A 382 0.12 -11.82 15.78
CA ALA A 382 -0.49 -13.11 15.55
C ALA A 382 -1.10 -13.17 14.15
N SER A 383 -1.16 -14.37 13.58
CA SER A 383 -1.84 -14.61 12.31
C SER A 383 -2.64 -15.89 12.33
N GLY A 384 -3.66 -15.98 11.49
CA GLY A 384 -4.47 -17.18 11.39
C GLY A 384 -5.49 -17.09 10.26
N SER A 385 -6.24 -18.16 10.10
CA SER A 385 -7.33 -18.21 9.11
C SER A 385 -8.45 -19.15 9.55
N GLU A 386 -9.61 -19.00 8.90
CA GLU A 386 -10.77 -19.86 9.08
C GLU A 386 -11.39 -20.19 7.71
N LYS A 387 -11.69 -21.47 7.46
CA LYS A 387 -12.27 -21.99 6.19
C LYS A 387 -13.44 -22.96 6.41
N GLY A 388 -13.80 -23.25 7.65
CA GLY A 388 -14.80 -24.22 8.09
C GLY A 388 -16.25 -23.75 7.97
N PHE A 389 -16.52 -22.69 7.21
CA PHE A 389 -17.85 -22.13 7.00
C PHE A 389 -18.19 -22.00 5.51
N VAL A 390 -19.48 -21.88 5.23
CA VAL A 390 -20.01 -21.75 3.86
C VAL A 390 -20.58 -20.35 3.66
N ILE A 391 -20.50 -19.82 2.44
CA ILE A 391 -21.17 -18.60 2.03
C ILE A 391 -22.21 -18.94 0.97
N GLY A 392 -23.44 -18.48 1.13
CA GLY A 392 -24.49 -18.65 0.12
C GLY A 392 -25.90 -18.50 0.68
N GLY A 393 -26.88 -18.49 -0.22
CA GLY A 393 -28.28 -18.23 0.14
C GLY A 393 -28.53 -16.81 0.65
N SER A 394 -29.69 -16.60 1.26
CA SER A 394 -30.13 -15.31 1.80
C SER A 394 -30.85 -15.50 3.12
N ALA A 395 -30.82 -14.49 3.98
CA ALA A 395 -31.49 -14.49 5.27
C ALA A 395 -33.01 -14.66 5.10
N ASP A 396 -33.63 -15.43 6.01
CA ASP A 396 -35.06 -15.73 5.97
C ASP A 396 -35.93 -14.54 6.44
N ASN A 397 -35.39 -13.70 7.32
CA ASN A 397 -36.04 -12.49 7.83
C ASN A 397 -35.09 -11.30 7.68
N VAL A 398 -35.35 -10.46 6.69
CA VAL A 398 -34.55 -9.27 6.38
C VAL A 398 -35.29 -8.02 6.87
N VAL A 399 -34.62 -7.20 7.66
CA VAL A 399 -35.01 -5.80 7.87
C VAL A 399 -34.35 -5.02 6.76
N TYR A 400 -35.15 -4.41 5.89
CA TYR A 400 -34.62 -3.68 4.73
C TYR A 400 -34.17 -2.28 5.12
N ASP A 401 -32.99 -1.93 4.66
CA ASP A 401 -32.46 -0.57 4.64
C ASP A 401 -32.74 0.09 3.29
N TYR A 402 -33.15 1.35 3.33
CA TYR A 402 -33.42 2.20 2.16
C TYR A 402 -32.73 3.56 2.26
N ASP A 403 -32.01 3.82 3.36
CA ASP A 403 -31.30 5.06 3.55
C ASP A 403 -30.01 5.05 2.73
N GLU A 404 -29.55 6.23 2.32
CA GLU A 404 -28.32 6.39 1.56
C GLU A 404 -27.15 6.62 2.54
N ALA A 405 -26.00 6.01 2.25
CA ALA A 405 -24.77 6.25 3.02
C ALA A 405 -24.38 7.74 3.06
N GLU A 406 -23.95 8.21 4.23
CA GLU A 406 -23.41 9.54 4.43
C GLU A 406 -21.93 9.59 4.02
N LEU A 407 -21.55 10.60 3.23
CA LEU A 407 -20.21 10.76 2.67
C LEU A 407 -19.59 12.10 3.03
N SER A 408 -18.35 12.08 3.54
CA SER A 408 -17.51 13.27 3.71
C SER A 408 -16.16 13.07 3.02
N LEU A 409 -15.88 13.91 2.01
CA LEU A 409 -14.67 13.81 1.19
C LEU A 409 -13.64 14.86 1.59
N PHE A 410 -12.37 14.48 1.53
CA PHE A 410 -11.23 15.32 1.82
C PHE A 410 -10.04 14.95 0.94
N ILE A 411 -9.13 15.90 0.72
CA ILE A 411 -7.85 15.68 0.04
C ILE A 411 -6.73 15.91 1.05
N ASN A 412 -5.85 14.92 1.21
CA ASN A 412 -4.71 14.84 2.14
C ASN A 412 -5.08 14.87 3.63
N THR A 413 -5.95 15.77 4.08
CA THR A 413 -6.32 15.94 5.48
C THR A 413 -7.80 16.28 5.65
N ARG A 414 -8.39 15.91 6.80
CA ARG A 414 -9.79 16.23 7.15
C ARG A 414 -10.07 17.72 7.36
N THR A 415 -9.05 18.57 7.32
CA THR A 415 -9.18 20.03 7.40
C THR A 415 -9.29 20.69 6.02
N PHE A 416 -9.05 19.93 4.95
CA PHE A 416 -9.19 20.35 3.56
C PHE A 416 -10.57 20.95 3.30
N LYS A 417 -10.61 21.94 2.40
CA LYS A 417 -11.85 22.59 1.96
C LYS A 417 -11.98 22.44 0.46
N ASP A 418 -13.21 22.13 0.04
CA ASP A 418 -13.60 22.06 -1.35
C ASP A 418 -13.12 23.30 -2.14
N GLY A 419 -12.45 23.05 -3.26
CA GLY A 419 -11.75 24.03 -4.09
C GLY A 419 -10.29 24.33 -3.67
N GLY A 420 -9.79 23.71 -2.60
CA GLY A 420 -8.44 23.92 -2.07
C GLY A 420 -7.33 23.37 -2.99
N ILE A 421 -6.08 23.69 -2.65
CA ILE A 421 -4.91 23.28 -3.43
C ILE A 421 -4.27 21.98 -2.94
N THR A 422 -3.60 21.28 -3.86
CA THR A 422 -2.78 20.08 -3.58
C THR A 422 -1.59 19.99 -4.56
N ASP A 423 -0.70 19.03 -4.36
CA ASP A 423 0.30 18.59 -5.35
C ASP A 423 -0.27 17.58 -6.36
N GLU A 424 0.58 17.04 -7.23
CA GLU A 424 0.20 16.04 -8.24
C GLU A 424 -0.02 14.61 -7.69
N ASN A 425 0.26 14.34 -6.41
CA ASN A 425 0.10 13.01 -5.78
C ASN A 425 -0.79 13.05 -4.51
N PRO A 426 -2.03 13.60 -4.58
CA PRO A 426 -2.89 13.71 -3.41
C PRO A 426 -3.41 12.36 -2.91
N ILE A 427 -3.80 12.30 -1.64
CA ILE A 427 -4.55 11.21 -1.05
C ILE A 427 -6.03 11.63 -0.92
N LEU A 428 -6.96 10.88 -1.52
CA LEU A 428 -8.37 10.96 -1.17
C LEU A 428 -8.59 10.31 0.19
N ILE A 429 -9.21 11.04 1.10
CA ILE A 429 -9.77 10.52 2.34
C ILE A 429 -11.28 10.67 2.26
N ALA A 430 -12.03 9.57 2.38
CA ALA A 430 -13.48 9.61 2.49
C ALA A 430 -13.93 8.93 3.78
N ASP A 431 -14.63 9.67 4.64
CA ASP A 431 -15.34 9.11 5.78
C ASP A 431 -16.74 8.71 5.32
N VAL A 432 -17.12 7.46 5.60
CA VAL A 432 -18.37 6.86 5.15
C VAL A 432 -19.14 6.29 6.34
N PHE A 433 -20.44 6.55 6.41
CA PHE A 433 -21.34 6.00 7.41
C PHE A 433 -22.62 5.44 6.77
N ASP A 434 -23.04 4.26 7.21
CA ASP A 434 -24.29 3.61 6.83
C ASP A 434 -24.68 2.59 7.91
N GLU A 435 -25.94 2.55 8.35
CA GLU A 435 -26.38 1.65 9.42
C GLU A 435 -26.19 0.16 9.07
N SER A 436 -26.28 -0.18 7.79
CA SER A 436 -26.10 -1.55 7.29
C SER A 436 -24.65 -1.87 6.91
N GLY A 437 -23.78 -0.86 6.92
CA GLY A 437 -22.40 -0.96 6.46
C GLY A 437 -22.25 -0.88 4.94
N ILE A 438 -21.01 -0.80 4.49
CA ILE A 438 -20.69 -0.57 3.08
C ILE A 438 -20.39 -1.87 2.34
N ASN A 439 -20.91 -1.97 1.13
CA ASN A 439 -20.64 -3.08 0.25
C ASN A 439 -19.26 -2.95 -0.38
N THR A 440 -18.39 -3.91 -0.08
CA THR A 440 -17.03 -4.00 -0.61
C THR A 440 -16.88 -5.09 -1.68
N VAL A 441 -17.96 -5.80 -2.01
CA VAL A 441 -17.93 -6.95 -2.92
C VAL A 441 -17.81 -6.47 -4.36
N GLY A 442 -16.59 -6.51 -4.91
CA GLY A 442 -16.30 -6.16 -6.32
C GLY A 442 -16.82 -7.14 -7.39
N ASN A 443 -17.79 -8.01 -7.03
CA ASN A 443 -18.46 -8.92 -7.95
C ASN A 443 -19.87 -8.45 -8.36
N GLY A 444 -20.45 -7.48 -7.64
CA GLY A 444 -21.72 -6.88 -8.03
C GLY A 444 -21.52 -6.11 -9.34
N ILE A 445 -22.26 -6.46 -10.39
CA ILE A 445 -22.19 -5.73 -11.67
C ILE A 445 -22.56 -4.26 -11.40
N GLY A 446 -21.55 -3.39 -11.40
CA GLY A 446 -21.72 -1.94 -11.22
C GLY A 446 -21.85 -1.47 -9.78
N HIS A 447 -21.57 -2.31 -8.77
CA HIS A 447 -21.60 -1.93 -7.35
C HIS A 447 -20.20 -1.76 -6.71
N ASP A 448 -19.17 -1.56 -7.55
CA ASP A 448 -17.85 -1.17 -7.05
C ASP A 448 -17.88 0.20 -6.37
N ILE A 449 -17.03 0.37 -5.36
CA ILE A 449 -16.70 1.71 -4.85
C ILE A 449 -15.83 2.36 -5.92
N ILE A 450 -16.30 3.43 -6.53
CA ILE A 450 -15.58 4.07 -7.63
C ILE A 450 -15.34 5.55 -7.39
N ALA A 451 -14.18 6.01 -7.83
CA ALA A 451 -13.86 7.42 -7.97
C ALA A 451 -13.74 7.80 -9.45
N VAL A 452 -14.44 8.85 -9.86
CA VAL A 452 -14.41 9.40 -11.21
C VAL A 452 -13.73 10.77 -11.15
N LEU A 453 -12.53 10.86 -11.73
CA LEU A 453 -11.79 12.10 -11.89
C LEU A 453 -12.18 12.77 -13.21
N ASP A 454 -12.49 14.07 -13.14
CA ASP A 454 -12.80 14.95 -14.28
C ASP A 454 -13.89 14.42 -15.23
N GLY A 455 -14.86 13.69 -14.67
CA GLY A 455 -15.96 13.10 -15.43
C GLY A 455 -15.57 11.92 -16.34
N ASN A 456 -14.36 11.36 -16.20
CA ASN A 456 -13.89 10.20 -16.96
C ASN A 456 -14.57 8.89 -16.51
N THR A 457 -15.86 8.76 -16.79
CA THR A 457 -16.68 7.58 -16.46
C THR A 457 -16.27 6.31 -17.22
N SER A 458 -15.46 6.43 -18.27
CA SER A 458 -14.97 5.27 -19.03
C SER A 458 -13.82 4.55 -18.32
N ASN A 459 -13.04 5.26 -17.51
CA ASN A 459 -11.91 4.72 -16.75
C ASN A 459 -11.98 5.17 -15.28
N PRO A 460 -12.97 4.69 -14.49
CA PRO A 460 -13.04 4.99 -13.07
C PRO A 460 -11.92 4.28 -12.28
N TYR A 461 -11.54 4.86 -11.15
CA TYR A 461 -10.69 4.19 -10.15
C TYR A 461 -11.56 3.29 -9.28
N VAL A 462 -11.20 2.01 -9.15
CA VAL A 462 -11.88 1.05 -8.27
C VAL A 462 -11.21 1.05 -6.89
N LEU A 463 -12.00 1.33 -5.86
CA LEU A 463 -11.53 1.65 -4.51
C LEU A 463 -11.87 0.59 -3.45
N ASN A 464 -12.48 -0.54 -3.83
CA ASN A 464 -12.93 -1.57 -2.89
C ASN A 464 -11.82 -2.01 -1.91
N ASP A 465 -10.59 -2.20 -2.41
CA ASP A 465 -9.44 -2.63 -1.59
C ASP A 465 -8.87 -1.54 -0.67
N PHE A 466 -9.38 -0.31 -0.77
CA PHE A 466 -8.96 0.86 0.00
C PHE A 466 -9.98 1.29 1.06
N TYR A 467 -11.15 0.65 1.08
CA TYR A 467 -12.12 0.79 2.17
C TYR A 467 -11.74 -0.12 3.34
N GLU A 468 -11.86 0.42 4.56
CA GLU A 468 -11.75 -0.34 5.79
C GLU A 468 -12.80 0.15 6.80
N ALA A 469 -13.53 -0.78 7.42
CA ALA A 469 -14.48 -0.47 8.48
C ALA A 469 -13.77 0.00 9.75
N ALA A 470 -14.40 0.92 10.48
CA ALA A 470 -13.87 1.47 11.70
C ALA A 470 -13.71 0.40 12.80
N LYS A 471 -12.74 0.62 13.69
CA LYS A 471 -12.48 -0.31 14.79
C LYS A 471 -13.72 -0.51 15.65
N ASP A 472 -14.11 -1.77 15.84
CA ASP A 472 -15.28 -2.20 16.61
C ASP A 472 -16.65 -1.71 16.07
N ASP A 473 -16.68 -1.13 14.86
CA ASP A 473 -17.88 -0.51 14.30
C ASP A 473 -17.95 -0.67 12.78
N PHE A 474 -18.76 -1.63 12.30
CA PHE A 474 -18.93 -1.90 10.88
C PHE A 474 -19.80 -0.87 10.14
N THR A 475 -20.52 0.00 10.87
CA THR A 475 -21.40 1.01 10.25
C THR A 475 -20.63 2.23 9.79
N LYS A 476 -19.33 2.32 10.10
CA LYS A 476 -18.44 3.41 9.69
C LYS A 476 -17.24 2.82 8.98
N GLY A 477 -16.67 3.57 8.04
CA GLY A 477 -15.42 3.20 7.42
C GLY A 477 -14.71 4.39 6.79
N ILE A 478 -13.48 4.14 6.37
CA ILE A 478 -12.62 5.14 5.74
C ILE A 478 -12.13 4.56 4.41
N ILE A 479 -12.15 5.37 3.37
CA ILE A 479 -11.45 5.10 2.11
C ILE A 479 -10.23 6.00 2.07
N ASN A 480 -9.04 5.42 1.94
CA ASN A 480 -7.79 6.15 1.75
C ASN A 480 -7.18 5.74 0.41
N PHE A 481 -7.23 6.61 -0.60
CA PHE A 481 -6.75 6.29 -1.94
C PHE A 481 -5.71 7.30 -2.46
N PRO A 482 -4.46 6.89 -2.71
CA PRO A 482 -3.46 7.77 -3.29
C PRO A 482 -3.64 7.92 -4.80
N PHE A 483 -3.62 9.16 -5.28
CA PHE A 483 -3.45 9.51 -6.69
C PHE A 483 -1.98 9.76 -6.99
N TYR A 484 -1.62 9.64 -8.27
CA TYR A 484 -0.26 9.88 -8.72
C TYR A 484 -0.23 10.63 -10.06
N ASN A 485 0.68 11.60 -10.17
CA ASN A 485 0.95 12.40 -11.37
C ASN A 485 -0.32 13.03 -11.99
N LEU A 486 -1.19 13.60 -11.17
CA LEU A 486 -2.32 14.39 -11.65
C LEU A 486 -1.83 15.60 -12.46
N GLU A 487 -2.59 15.97 -13.50
CA GLU A 487 -2.26 17.13 -14.32
C GLU A 487 -2.37 18.43 -13.50
N LYS A 488 -1.67 19.49 -13.90
CA LYS A 488 -1.82 20.81 -13.27
C LYS A 488 -3.15 21.43 -13.67
N GLY A 489 -3.96 21.88 -12.71
CA GLY A 489 -5.20 22.60 -12.98
C GLY A 489 -6.30 22.33 -11.98
N GLU A 490 -7.51 22.76 -12.34
CA GLU A 490 -8.73 22.45 -11.59
C GLU A 490 -9.17 21.01 -11.89
N HIS A 491 -9.48 20.26 -10.83
CA HIS A 491 -10.00 18.90 -10.91
C HIS A 491 -11.31 18.78 -10.17
N THR A 492 -12.14 17.83 -10.62
CA THR A 492 -13.36 17.42 -9.91
C THR A 492 -13.35 15.92 -9.72
N LEU A 493 -13.55 15.48 -8.49
CA LEU A 493 -13.58 14.08 -8.11
C LEU A 493 -14.95 13.71 -7.56
N THR A 494 -15.59 12.73 -8.18
CA THR A 494 -16.87 12.18 -7.71
C THR A 494 -16.66 10.77 -7.17
N LEU A 495 -16.95 10.55 -5.90
CA LEU A 495 -16.96 9.24 -5.25
C LEU A 495 -18.39 8.68 -5.31
N LYS A 496 -18.50 7.40 -5.66
CA LYS A 496 -19.73 6.62 -5.55
C LYS A 496 -19.50 5.41 -4.66
N VAL A 497 -20.38 5.22 -3.66
CA VAL A 497 -20.39 4.07 -2.77
C VAL A 497 -21.74 3.36 -2.82
N TRP A 498 -21.77 2.12 -2.35
CA TRP A 498 -22.98 1.32 -2.20
C TRP A 498 -23.03 0.74 -0.79
N ASP A 499 -24.18 0.80 -0.13
CA ASP A 499 -24.39 0.09 1.11
C ASP A 499 -24.59 -1.42 0.85
N VAL A 500 -24.67 -2.22 1.93
CA VAL A 500 -24.94 -3.67 1.88
C VAL A 500 -26.26 -4.05 1.20
N PHE A 501 -27.24 -3.13 1.13
CA PHE A 501 -28.56 -3.34 0.53
C PHE A 501 -28.66 -2.88 -0.93
N ASN A 502 -27.58 -2.31 -1.47
CA ASN A 502 -27.42 -1.69 -2.78
C ASN A 502 -28.14 -0.34 -2.96
N ASN A 503 -28.25 0.46 -1.89
CA ASN A 503 -28.54 1.88 -1.97
C ASN A 503 -27.24 2.62 -2.33
N SER A 504 -27.28 3.51 -3.32
CA SER A 504 -26.09 4.20 -3.83
C SER A 504 -26.03 5.63 -3.32
N SER A 505 -24.84 6.06 -2.93
CA SER A 505 -24.56 7.46 -2.57
C SER A 505 -23.43 8.02 -3.40
N GLU A 506 -23.51 9.31 -3.73
CA GLU A 506 -22.47 10.04 -4.46
C GLU A 506 -22.10 11.33 -3.72
N ALA A 507 -20.81 11.66 -3.69
CA ALA A 507 -20.31 12.93 -3.23
C ALA A 507 -19.23 13.44 -4.18
N THR A 508 -19.13 14.76 -4.30
CA THR A 508 -18.16 15.42 -5.19
C THR A 508 -17.31 16.40 -4.41
N ILE A 509 -16.02 16.43 -4.73
CA ILE A 509 -15.06 17.41 -4.22
C ILE A 509 -14.24 17.97 -5.37
N SER A 510 -13.90 19.24 -5.27
CA SER A 510 -13.08 19.98 -6.23
C SER A 510 -11.77 20.36 -5.57
N PHE A 511 -10.69 20.39 -6.34
CA PHE A 511 -9.37 20.81 -5.87
C PHE A 511 -8.53 21.33 -7.04
N VAL A 512 -7.44 22.03 -6.72
CA VAL A 512 -6.52 22.58 -7.71
C VAL A 512 -5.13 22.00 -7.52
N VAL A 513 -4.65 21.26 -8.51
CA VAL A 513 -3.28 20.74 -8.53
C VAL A 513 -2.35 21.88 -8.93
N SER A 514 -1.41 22.18 -8.05
CA SER A 514 -0.44 23.27 -8.19
C SER A 514 0.95 22.73 -8.49
N ASP A 515 1.80 23.54 -9.11
CA ASP A 515 3.15 23.16 -9.50
C ASP A 515 4.11 23.25 -8.30
N GLU A 516 4.74 22.14 -7.90
CA GLU A 516 5.71 22.13 -6.80
C GLU A 516 6.90 23.09 -7.01
N ASN A 517 7.20 23.44 -8.27
CA ASN A 517 8.29 24.36 -8.61
C ASN A 517 7.95 25.83 -8.35
N GLU A 518 6.70 26.17 -8.08
CA GLU A 518 6.24 27.55 -7.83
C GLU A 518 5.57 27.67 -6.46
N PHE A 519 6.24 28.33 -5.50
CA PHE A 519 5.68 28.50 -4.16
C PHE A 519 4.47 29.46 -4.17
N THR A 520 3.29 28.89 -4.01
CA THR A 520 2.01 29.56 -4.20
C THR A 520 1.26 29.69 -2.87
N ILE A 521 0.63 30.86 -2.65
CA ILE A 521 -0.36 31.07 -1.59
C ILE A 521 -1.74 31.16 -2.23
N ALA A 522 -2.68 30.33 -1.77
CA ALA A 522 -4.09 30.40 -2.13
C ALA A 522 -4.96 30.69 -0.90
N ASP A 523 -6.20 31.10 -1.12
CA ASP A 523 -7.22 31.31 -0.06
C ASP A 523 -6.73 32.04 1.20
N TYR A 524 -5.88 33.04 1.02
CA TYR A 524 -5.49 33.93 2.10
C TYR A 524 -6.69 34.80 2.48
N ILE A 525 -7.34 34.45 3.59
CA ILE A 525 -8.60 35.04 4.02
C ILE A 525 -8.59 35.36 5.51
N THR A 526 -9.56 36.18 5.91
CA THR A 526 -9.82 36.54 7.31
C THR A 526 -11.32 36.45 7.58
N TYR A 527 -11.71 35.80 8.68
CA TYR A 527 -13.12 35.64 9.06
C TYR A 527 -13.30 35.69 10.59
N PRO A 528 -14.27 36.46 11.11
CA PRO A 528 -15.12 37.40 10.39
C PRO A 528 -14.33 38.61 9.86
N ASN A 529 -14.73 39.19 8.74
CA ASN A 529 -14.21 40.45 8.22
C ASN A 529 -15.31 41.18 7.45
N PRO A 530 -15.83 42.33 7.95
CA PRO A 530 -15.40 43.09 9.13
C PRO A 530 -15.62 42.37 10.48
N PHE A 531 -14.89 42.77 11.53
CA PHE A 531 -15.01 42.21 12.89
C PHE A 531 -15.01 43.30 13.98
N SER A 532 -15.53 42.99 15.17
CA SER A 532 -15.57 43.89 16.34
C SER A 532 -14.75 43.41 17.55
N THR A 533 -14.56 42.09 17.71
CA THR A 533 -13.84 41.48 18.84
C THR A 533 -12.54 40.82 18.41
N SER A 534 -12.61 39.88 17.48
CA SER A 534 -11.47 39.17 16.91
C SER A 534 -11.78 38.67 15.51
N THR A 535 -10.74 38.38 14.75
CA THR A 535 -10.82 37.70 13.47
C THR A 535 -9.76 36.60 13.40
N ASP A 536 -10.07 35.54 12.68
CA ASP A 536 -9.15 34.45 12.41
C ASP A 536 -8.63 34.58 10.98
N ILE A 537 -7.34 34.37 10.81
CA ILE A 537 -6.65 34.46 9.52
C ILE A 537 -6.22 33.06 9.10
N TYR A 538 -6.47 32.73 7.84
CA TYR A 538 -6.15 31.44 7.23
C TYR A 538 -5.50 31.66 5.87
N PHE A 539 -4.65 30.74 5.44
CA PHE A 539 -4.15 30.67 4.07
C PHE A 539 -3.81 29.24 3.70
N GLN A 540 -3.72 28.98 2.39
CA GLN A 540 -3.25 27.71 1.84
C GLN A 540 -1.90 27.87 1.15
N HIS A 541 -1.11 26.79 1.09
CA HIS A 541 0.20 26.74 0.43
C HIS A 541 0.47 25.38 -0.24
N ASN A 542 1.32 25.34 -1.27
CA ASN A 542 1.67 24.11 -1.99
C ASN A 542 3.02 23.49 -1.59
N LYS A 543 3.36 23.61 -0.31
CA LYS A 543 4.63 23.14 0.27
C LYS A 543 4.36 22.38 1.58
N PRO A 544 3.68 21.21 1.52
CA PRO A 544 3.36 20.41 2.71
C PRO A 544 4.60 19.72 3.28
N ASN A 545 4.47 19.09 4.44
CA ASN A 545 5.47 18.19 5.05
C ASN A 545 6.85 18.81 5.31
N GLN A 546 6.91 20.13 5.44
CA GLN A 546 8.12 20.88 5.80
C GLN A 546 7.76 22.04 6.73
N ASN A 547 8.75 22.56 7.46
CA ASN A 547 8.51 23.73 8.29
C ASN A 547 8.41 25.00 7.44
N LEU A 548 7.31 25.72 7.61
CA LEU A 548 7.09 27.03 7.02
C LEU A 548 7.30 28.12 8.05
N GLY A 549 8.28 28.99 7.80
CA GLY A 549 8.44 30.24 8.52
C GLY A 549 7.37 31.22 8.06
N VAL A 550 6.42 31.55 8.93
CA VAL A 550 5.29 32.42 8.62
C VAL A 550 5.42 33.73 9.39
N VAL A 551 5.51 34.83 8.66
CA VAL A 551 5.56 36.18 9.21
C VAL A 551 4.35 36.98 8.72
N LEU A 552 3.39 37.18 9.63
CA LEU A 552 2.20 37.98 9.39
C LEU A 552 2.35 39.36 10.01
N GLU A 553 2.32 40.40 9.18
CA GLU A 553 2.48 41.79 9.57
C GLU A 553 1.20 42.57 9.26
N ILE A 554 0.61 43.17 10.28
CA ILE A 554 -0.60 43.98 10.13
C ILE A 554 -0.22 45.45 10.19
N TYR A 555 -0.59 46.20 9.16
CA TYR A 555 -0.31 47.62 9.00
C TYR A 555 -1.59 48.46 9.03
N SER A 556 -1.51 49.67 9.57
CA SER A 556 -2.52 50.70 9.33
C SER A 556 -2.52 51.14 7.86
N ILE A 557 -3.59 51.81 7.41
CA ILE A 557 -3.61 52.44 6.07
C ILE A 557 -2.49 53.47 5.82
N THR A 558 -1.86 54.00 6.87
CA THR A 558 -0.74 54.93 6.76
C THR A 558 0.62 54.21 6.74
N GLY A 559 0.65 52.88 6.72
CA GLY A 559 1.87 52.06 6.65
C GLY A 559 2.56 51.83 7.99
N VAL A 560 1.90 52.12 9.12
CA VAL A 560 2.47 51.85 10.46
C VAL A 560 2.20 50.39 10.82
N LEU A 561 3.26 49.64 11.15
CA LEU A 561 3.13 48.28 11.67
C LEU A 561 2.43 48.32 13.04
N VAL A 562 1.30 47.63 13.15
CA VAL A 562 0.51 47.58 14.39
C VAL A 562 0.64 46.25 15.13
N LYS A 563 0.80 45.14 14.41
CA LYS A 563 0.94 43.81 15.01
C LYS A 563 1.80 42.92 14.13
N ARG A 564 2.65 42.08 14.73
CA ARG A 564 3.46 41.08 14.03
C ARG A 564 3.30 39.72 14.69
N PHE A 565 3.05 38.69 13.87
CA PHE A 565 3.14 37.29 14.26
C PHE A 565 4.30 36.67 13.49
N GLU A 566 5.10 35.87 14.18
CA GLU A 566 6.23 35.14 13.61
C GLU A 566 6.22 33.76 14.24
N GLU A 567 5.78 32.78 13.46
CA GLU A 567 5.63 31.40 13.91
C GLU A 567 6.16 30.46 12.83
N THR A 568 6.53 29.26 13.27
CA THR A 568 6.90 28.17 12.38
C THR A 568 5.77 27.14 12.42
N TYR A 569 5.21 26.83 11.26
CA TYR A 569 4.19 25.80 11.12
C TYR A 569 4.79 24.60 10.41
N ASN A 570 4.50 23.42 10.94
CA ASN A 570 4.65 22.18 10.19
C ASN A 570 3.23 21.76 9.84
N ASP A 571 2.89 21.76 8.56
CA ASP A 571 1.54 21.44 8.09
C ASP A 571 1.58 20.34 7.04
N ASP A 572 0.77 19.33 7.25
CA ASP A 572 0.56 18.17 6.38
C ASP A 572 -0.61 18.39 5.40
N GLY A 573 -1.40 19.46 5.59
CA GLY A 573 -2.70 19.67 4.95
C GLY A 573 -2.84 20.86 4.02
N TYR A 574 -1.74 21.50 3.60
CA TYR A 574 -1.72 22.65 2.69
C TYR A 574 -2.45 23.89 3.23
N ARG A 575 -2.81 23.95 4.52
CA ARG A 575 -3.59 25.02 5.13
C ARG A 575 -3.12 25.37 6.54
N VAL A 576 -2.72 26.63 6.72
CA VAL A 576 -2.32 27.18 8.01
C VAL A 576 -3.42 28.09 8.59
N GLY A 577 -3.65 27.96 9.90
CA GLY A 577 -4.54 28.78 10.71
C GLY A 577 -5.38 27.95 11.70
N PRO A 578 -6.19 28.60 12.54
CA PRO A 578 -6.38 30.04 12.63
C PRO A 578 -5.21 30.78 13.28
N ILE A 579 -4.78 31.89 12.67
CA ILE A 579 -3.98 32.91 13.35
C ILE A 579 -4.96 33.96 13.88
N ASN A 580 -5.16 34.00 15.20
CA ASN A 580 -6.14 34.88 15.82
C ASN A 580 -5.59 36.30 16.02
N TRP A 581 -6.33 37.31 15.55
CA TRP A 581 -6.08 38.70 15.86
C TRP A 581 -7.28 39.35 16.55
N ASN A 582 -7.04 39.89 17.74
CA ASN A 582 -8.05 40.53 18.59
C ASN A 582 -8.23 42.04 18.35
N GLY A 583 -7.71 42.57 17.22
CA GLY A 583 -7.81 44.00 16.90
C GLY A 583 -6.97 44.93 17.77
N LYS A 584 -5.96 44.41 18.47
CA LYS A 584 -5.01 45.20 19.29
C LYS A 584 -3.63 45.29 18.65
N ASP A 585 -2.87 46.30 19.08
CA ASP A 585 -1.47 46.44 18.69
C ASP A 585 -0.54 45.44 19.41
N GLU A 586 0.75 45.49 19.10
CA GLU A 586 1.80 44.63 19.67
C GLU A 586 1.85 44.67 21.21
N TYR A 587 1.51 45.80 21.81
CA TYR A 587 1.57 46.04 23.25
C TYR A 587 0.20 45.89 23.94
N GLY A 588 -0.83 45.41 23.21
CA GLY A 588 -2.18 45.22 23.72
C GLY A 588 -3.02 46.50 23.77
N GLY A 589 -2.58 47.57 23.10
CA GLY A 589 -3.32 48.81 22.94
C GLY A 589 -4.49 48.69 21.97
N ASN A 590 -5.56 49.44 22.23
CA ASN A 590 -6.73 49.47 21.35
C ASN A 590 -6.42 50.25 20.07
N LEU A 591 -6.80 49.67 18.95
CA LEU A 591 -6.69 50.30 17.63
C LEU A 591 -7.99 51.04 17.28
N SER A 592 -7.87 52.09 16.48
CA SER A 592 -9.03 52.80 15.93
C SER A 592 -9.80 51.91 14.95
N ALA A 593 -11.12 51.99 14.96
CA ALA A 593 -11.93 51.37 13.91
C ALA A 593 -11.49 51.88 12.53
N GLY A 594 -11.36 50.97 11.56
CA GLY A 594 -10.81 51.30 10.26
C GLY A 594 -10.29 50.09 9.49
N MET A 595 -9.64 50.37 8.36
CA MET A 595 -9.03 49.37 7.49
C MET A 595 -7.57 49.15 7.87
N TYR A 596 -7.15 47.91 7.84
CA TYR A 596 -5.79 47.44 8.07
C TYR A 596 -5.37 46.55 6.89
N ILE A 597 -4.07 46.50 6.60
CA ILE A 597 -3.50 45.62 5.58
C ILE A 597 -2.70 44.55 6.30
N ALA A 598 -3.08 43.29 6.12
CA ALA A 598 -2.36 42.14 6.66
C ALA A 598 -1.49 41.54 5.54
N LYS A 599 -0.18 41.74 5.66
CA LYS A 599 0.83 41.20 4.75
C LYS A 599 1.37 39.90 5.31
N LEU A 600 1.27 38.84 4.52
CA LEU A 600 1.78 37.52 4.81
C LEU A 600 3.08 37.30 4.05
N ASN A 601 4.10 36.82 4.74
CA ASN A 601 5.38 36.42 4.16
C ASN A 601 5.64 34.98 4.61
N ILE A 602 5.94 34.07 3.67
CA ILE A 602 6.20 32.66 3.98
C ILE A 602 7.54 32.24 3.40
N TYR A 603 8.30 31.52 4.21
CA TYR A 603 9.61 30.97 3.90
C TYR A 603 9.55 29.44 4.05
N ALA A 604 9.93 28.71 3.01
CA ALA A 604 10.06 27.26 3.04
C ALA A 604 11.50 26.83 3.37
N GLU A 605 11.71 25.58 3.78
CA GLU A 605 13.04 25.06 4.15
C GLU A 605 13.99 25.01 2.96
N ASP A 606 13.46 24.79 1.75
CA ASP A 606 14.18 24.80 0.48
C ASP A 606 14.67 26.20 0.06
N GLY A 607 14.34 27.24 0.84
CA GLY A 607 14.69 28.64 0.58
C GLY A 607 13.69 29.38 -0.31
N ALA A 608 12.60 28.73 -0.73
CA ALA A 608 11.54 29.40 -1.47
C ALA A 608 10.82 30.43 -0.59
N PHE A 609 10.40 31.52 -1.24
CA PHE A 609 9.74 32.65 -0.57
C PHE A 609 8.55 33.13 -1.38
N THR A 610 7.45 33.41 -0.69
CA THR A 610 6.26 34.03 -1.31
C THR A 610 5.57 34.99 -0.33
N SER A 611 4.82 35.95 -0.87
CA SER A 611 4.13 36.97 -0.07
C SER A 611 2.80 37.37 -0.70
N ASN A 612 1.79 37.55 0.15
CA ASN A 612 0.46 37.99 -0.25
C ASN A 612 -0.10 39.01 0.76
N SER A 613 -1.15 39.75 0.42
CA SER A 613 -1.72 40.79 1.29
C SER A 613 -3.24 40.89 1.16
N ILE A 614 -3.92 41.02 2.29
CA ILE A 614 -5.38 41.20 2.36
C ILE A 614 -5.77 42.42 3.18
N ARG A 615 -7.02 42.85 3.02
CA ARG A 615 -7.61 43.95 3.79
C ARG A 615 -8.44 43.38 4.94
N ILE A 616 -8.23 43.89 6.13
CA ILE A 616 -9.01 43.56 7.33
C ILE A 616 -9.71 44.84 7.83
N ILE A 617 -10.98 44.76 8.18
CA ILE A 617 -11.78 45.89 8.65
C ILE A 617 -12.18 45.68 10.12
N LEU A 618 -11.69 46.55 11.00
CA LEU A 618 -12.06 46.61 12.41
C LEU A 618 -13.22 47.59 12.61
N LEU A 619 -14.30 47.13 13.21
CA LEU A 619 -15.49 47.92 13.57
C LEU A 619 -15.30 48.61 14.92
N PRO A 620 -16.02 49.71 15.20
CA PRO A 620 -16.05 50.32 16.52
C PRO A 620 -16.57 49.33 17.56
N GLN A 621 -15.93 49.34 18.74
CA GLN A 621 -16.43 48.63 19.93
C GLN A 621 -17.63 49.34 20.56
#